data_AF-A0A8J7Q7W4-F1
#
_entry.id   AF-A0A8J7Q7W4-F1
#
_cell.length_a   1.000
_cell.length_b   1.000
_cell.length_c   1.000
_cell.angle_alpha   90.00
_cell.angle_beta   90.00
_cell.angle_gamma   90.00
#
_symmetry.space_group_name_H-M   'P 1'
#
loop_
_entity.id
_entity.type
_entity.pdbx_description
1 polymer ?
#
loop_
_entity_poly.entity_id
_entity_poly.type
_entity_poly.pdbx_seq_one_letter_code
_entity_poly.pdbx_strand_id
1 'polypeptide(L)'
;DDRPRRRRDDDDRDRRSRRREDDDDDRRRRRRDDDDDYDDRPRRPSQSVIEGQFNRASLALLLNFIAGWQWVGALGLVAFVWVLDWIGVTEGLRVFLILAGVLGLGHWLTSAVGLGFMISGPRDRGALGLSIATAAVASLHLMLLIVIGTSVRFGGFGSATAGHAADVHWDSFITQARAIPVLLFFELGIGDLVRGVSAGSLVPVFANLTEVARMILFLLTLRAFMLCTRDSRGAKLGMQAAIGYGIAAGALILLGVLFGLLLLAARPAQAGPGGRDTLQAISTVQHLFFLVLFLALAGMAVGVTLIGRAIKNRIDYRP
;
A
#
# COMPACT_ATOMS: atom_id res chain seq x y z
N ASP A 1 26.38 40.22 21.82
CA ASP A 1 25.27 39.99 20.88
C ASP A 1 24.18 39.17 21.56
N ASP A 2 23.42 39.65 22.56
CA ASP A 2 22.58 40.83 22.67
C ASP A 2 21.59 41.04 21.52
N ARG A 3 20.47 40.30 21.56
CA ARG A 3 19.19 40.76 21.00
C ARG A 3 18.02 40.51 21.97
N PRO A 4 17.39 41.57 22.50
CA PRO A 4 16.21 41.47 23.35
C PRO A 4 14.89 41.64 22.57
N ARG A 5 13.84 41.02 23.14
CA ARG A 5 12.42 41.42 23.17
C ARG A 5 11.59 41.44 21.88
N ARG A 6 10.54 40.61 21.86
CA ARG A 6 9.23 41.00 21.29
C ARG A 6 8.16 40.93 22.36
N ARG A 7 7.72 42.13 22.76
CA ARG A 7 6.44 42.44 23.41
C ARG A 7 5.29 42.05 22.47
N ARG A 8 4.23 41.47 23.01
CA ARG A 8 2.85 41.51 22.50
C ARG A 8 1.97 41.40 23.75
N ASP A 9 1.70 42.54 24.35
CA ASP A 9 0.53 43.37 24.06
C ASP A 9 -0.71 42.70 24.63
N ASP A 10 -0.98 43.15 25.85
CA ASP A 10 -2.25 43.14 26.55
C ASP A 10 -3.36 43.64 25.62
N ASP A 11 -4.47 42.90 25.57
CA ASP A 11 -5.76 43.51 25.21
C ASP A 11 -6.87 42.84 26.02
N ASP A 12 -7.18 43.58 27.08
CA ASP A 12 -8.41 43.60 27.85
C ASP A 12 -9.66 43.17 27.06
N ARG A 13 -10.27 42.05 27.46
CA ARG A 13 -11.73 41.88 27.37
C ARG A 13 -12.30 41.29 28.64
N ASP A 14 -12.29 42.14 29.64
CA ASP A 14 -13.24 42.18 30.73
C ASP A 14 -14.68 42.26 30.16
N ARG A 15 -15.35 41.13 30.01
CA ARG A 15 -16.82 41.08 29.82
C ARG A 15 -17.48 40.55 31.09
N ARG A 16 -17.55 41.44 32.07
CA ARG A 16 -18.59 41.48 33.10
C ARG A 16 -19.97 41.30 32.44
N SER A 17 -20.60 40.17 32.69
CA SER A 17 -22.06 40.00 32.56
C SER A 17 -22.64 39.71 33.93
N ARG A 18 -22.62 40.74 34.80
CA ARG A 18 -23.55 40.84 35.93
C ARG A 18 -24.78 41.58 35.41
N ARG A 19 -25.94 40.90 35.32
CA ARG A 19 -27.29 41.45 35.57
C ARG A 19 -28.37 40.50 35.05
N ARG A 20 -29.04 39.80 35.97
CA ARG A 20 -30.46 39.96 36.31
C ARG A 20 -30.95 38.72 37.04
N GLU A 21 -30.83 38.78 38.36
CA GLU A 21 -31.87 38.30 39.26
C GLU A 21 -33.14 39.16 39.03
N ASP A 22 -34.28 38.58 39.39
CA ASP A 22 -35.64 39.16 39.45
C ASP A 22 -36.44 39.11 38.12
N ASP A 23 -37.35 38.13 38.01
CA ASP A 23 -38.78 38.38 38.27
C ASP A 23 -39.62 37.11 38.05
N ASP A 24 -40.36 36.76 39.11
CA ASP A 24 -41.56 35.92 39.07
C ASP A 24 -42.59 36.52 38.11
N ASP A 25 -43.04 35.76 37.11
CA ASP A 25 -44.36 36.02 36.52
C ASP A 25 -45.00 34.74 35.98
N ASP A 26 -45.93 34.22 36.78
CA ASP A 26 -46.96 33.25 36.45
C ASP A 26 -47.74 33.68 35.19
N ARG A 27 -47.32 33.23 34.00
CA ARG A 27 -48.11 33.40 32.78
C ARG A 27 -48.25 32.14 31.94
N ARG A 28 -49.39 31.49 32.21
CA ARG A 28 -50.39 31.06 31.24
C ARG A 28 -49.91 30.13 30.11
N ARG A 29 -50.40 28.89 30.22
CA ARG A 29 -51.12 28.16 29.15
C ARG A 29 -51.17 28.89 27.81
N ARG A 30 -50.29 28.51 26.89
CA ARG A 30 -50.58 28.55 25.45
C ARG A 30 -50.25 27.19 24.86
N ARG A 31 -51.32 26.45 24.60
CA ARG A 31 -51.38 25.44 23.54
C ARG A 31 -50.89 26.12 22.25
N ARG A 32 -49.76 25.65 21.74
CA ARG A 32 -49.30 25.68 20.33
C ARG A 32 -49.02 24.19 20.07
N ASP A 33 -49.69 23.43 19.22
CA ASP A 33 -50.41 23.75 17.98
C ASP A 33 -49.65 24.82 17.20
N ASP A 34 -48.39 24.53 16.85
CA ASP A 34 -47.72 25.09 15.68
C ASP A 34 -46.32 24.49 15.55
N ASP A 35 -46.06 24.07 14.31
CA ASP A 35 -44.76 23.85 13.69
C ASP A 35 -44.00 22.59 14.09
N ASP A 36 -44.37 21.49 13.41
CA ASP A 36 -43.44 20.47 12.90
C ASP A 36 -42.40 21.12 11.96
N ASP A 37 -41.72 22.17 12.42
CA ASP A 37 -40.40 22.53 11.95
C ASP A 37 -39.53 21.35 12.37
N TYR A 38 -39.44 20.38 11.45
CA TYR A 38 -38.37 19.42 11.40
C TYR A 38 -37.08 20.23 11.42
N ASP A 39 -36.61 20.53 12.63
CA ASP A 39 -35.31 21.07 12.92
C ASP A 39 -34.36 19.93 12.49
N ASP A 40 -34.10 19.91 11.18
CA ASP A 40 -33.29 18.97 10.38
C ASP A 40 -31.81 19.07 10.79
N ARG A 41 -31.57 19.42 12.05
CA ARG A 41 -30.28 19.39 12.68
C ARG A 41 -29.88 17.94 12.72
N PRO A 42 -28.81 17.56 11.99
CA PRO A 42 -28.37 16.18 11.98
C PRO A 42 -28.14 15.73 13.41
N ARG A 43 -28.93 14.74 13.83
CA ARG A 43 -28.86 14.16 15.17
C ARG A 43 -27.41 13.75 15.40
N ARG A 44 -26.73 14.39 16.35
CA ARG A 44 -25.34 14.07 16.65
C ARG A 44 -25.27 12.57 16.95
N PRO A 45 -24.39 11.80 16.27
CA PRO A 45 -24.29 10.38 16.52
C PRO A 45 -23.97 10.15 18.00
N SER A 46 -24.60 9.13 18.60
CA SER A 46 -24.29 8.78 19.99
C SER A 46 -22.82 8.40 20.11
N GLN A 47 -22.21 8.72 21.25
CA GLN A 47 -20.80 8.42 21.52
C GLN A 47 -20.49 6.92 21.31
N SER A 48 -21.42 6.05 21.71
CA SER A 48 -21.33 4.60 21.50
C SER A 48 -21.17 4.19 20.03
N VAL A 49 -21.81 4.90 19.09
CA VAL A 49 -21.69 4.62 17.66
C VAL A 49 -20.31 5.01 17.14
N ILE A 50 -19.78 6.14 17.63
CA ILE A 50 -18.44 6.63 17.28
C ILE A 50 -17.38 5.64 17.78
N GLU A 51 -17.47 5.21 19.04
CA GLU A 51 -16.56 4.21 19.63
C GLU A 51 -16.61 2.88 18.86
N GLY A 52 -17.81 2.42 18.50
CA GLY A 52 -17.99 1.21 17.69
C GLY A 52 -17.30 1.29 16.32
N GLN A 53 -17.34 2.46 15.67
CA GLN A 53 -16.64 2.68 14.39
C GLN A 53 -15.11 2.64 14.55
N PHE A 54 -14.57 3.23 15.62
CA PHE A 54 -13.13 3.21 15.87
C PHE A 54 -12.61 1.84 16.29
N ASN A 55 -13.39 1.05 17.03
CA ASN A 55 -13.03 -0.33 17.36
C ASN A 55 -12.91 -1.19 16.09
N ARG A 56 -13.81 -1.01 15.12
CA ARG A 56 -13.73 -1.69 13.82
C ARG A 56 -12.52 -1.22 13.00
N ALA A 57 -12.23 0.08 13.01
CA ALA A 57 -11.03 0.60 12.37
C ALA A 57 -9.74 0.05 13.01
N SER A 58 -9.68 -0.05 14.35
CA SER A 58 -8.53 -0.64 15.05
C SER A 58 -8.33 -2.11 14.69
N LEU A 59 -9.42 -2.88 14.64
CA LEU A 59 -9.39 -4.27 14.17
C LEU A 59 -8.91 -4.38 12.72
N ALA A 60 -9.40 -3.51 11.83
CA ALA A 60 -8.95 -3.43 10.44
C ALA A 60 -7.44 -3.22 10.34
N LEU A 61 -6.86 -2.35 11.18
CA LEU A 61 -5.42 -2.08 11.22
C LEU A 61 -4.62 -3.25 11.79
N LEU A 62 -5.17 -3.96 12.78
CA LEU A 62 -4.54 -5.18 13.30
C LEU A 62 -4.43 -6.26 12.22
N LEU A 63 -5.52 -6.48 11.48
CA LEU A 63 -5.54 -7.47 10.39
C LEU A 63 -4.58 -7.07 9.27
N ASN A 64 -4.57 -5.80 8.86
CA ASN A 64 -3.61 -5.31 7.86
C ASN A 64 -2.16 -5.35 8.37
N PHE A 65 -1.91 -5.21 9.68
CA PHE A 65 -0.59 -5.39 10.26
C PHE A 65 -0.10 -6.84 10.14
N ILE A 66 -0.96 -7.82 10.48
CA ILE A 66 -0.66 -9.24 10.30
C ILE A 66 -0.43 -9.57 8.82
N ALA A 67 -1.31 -9.07 7.95
CA ALA A 67 -1.17 -9.22 6.50
C ALA A 67 0.14 -8.63 5.98
N GLY A 68 0.56 -7.48 6.50
CA GLY A 68 1.82 -6.83 6.13
C GLY A 68 3.04 -7.74 6.40
N TRP A 69 3.07 -8.42 7.54
CA TRP A 69 4.16 -9.37 7.85
C TRP A 69 4.14 -10.63 6.99
N GLN A 70 2.95 -11.13 6.62
CA GLN A 70 2.84 -12.23 5.64
C GLN A 70 3.45 -11.83 4.30
N TRP A 71 3.21 -10.59 3.85
CA TRP A 71 3.79 -10.07 2.61
C TRP A 71 5.31 -9.91 2.70
N VAL A 72 5.83 -9.38 3.81
CA VAL A 72 7.27 -9.30 4.07
C VAL A 72 7.91 -10.70 4.05
N GLY A 73 7.27 -11.69 4.67
CA GLY A 73 7.73 -13.08 4.66
C GLY A 73 7.76 -13.68 3.24
N ALA A 74 6.71 -13.43 2.44
CA ALA A 74 6.66 -13.85 1.04
C ALA A 74 7.79 -13.22 0.20
N LEU A 75 8.02 -11.91 0.34
CA LEU A 75 9.11 -11.20 -0.35
C LEU A 75 10.48 -11.72 0.09
N GLY A 76 10.66 -12.00 1.39
CA GLY A 76 11.89 -12.59 1.94
C GLY A 76 12.17 -13.98 1.37
N LEU A 77 11.16 -14.84 1.23
CA LEU A 77 11.31 -16.14 0.59
C LEU A 77 11.68 -16.03 -0.89
N VAL A 78 11.09 -15.09 -1.63
CA VAL A 78 11.47 -14.87 -3.04
C VAL A 78 12.91 -14.37 -3.14
N ALA A 79 13.30 -13.40 -2.31
CA ALA A 79 14.68 -12.93 -2.27
C ALA A 79 15.66 -14.08 -1.94
N PHE A 80 15.29 -14.95 -1.00
CA PHE A 80 16.07 -16.15 -0.66
C PHE A 80 16.19 -17.14 -1.83
N VAL A 81 15.10 -17.37 -2.57
CA VAL A 81 15.14 -18.19 -3.81
C VAL A 81 16.12 -17.63 -4.82
N TRP A 82 16.14 -16.31 -5.03
CA TRP A 82 17.11 -15.67 -5.93
C TRP A 82 18.56 -15.81 -5.45
N VAL A 83 18.80 -15.80 -4.14
CA VAL A 83 20.15 -16.06 -3.59
C VAL A 83 20.57 -17.51 -3.84
N LEU A 84 19.66 -18.47 -3.62
CA LEU A 84 19.93 -19.89 -3.86
C LEU A 84 20.19 -20.18 -5.34
N ASP A 85 19.38 -19.62 -6.23
CA ASP A 85 19.58 -19.74 -7.69
C ASP A 85 20.93 -19.16 -8.11
N TRP A 86 21.32 -18.01 -7.53
CA TRP A 86 22.61 -17.37 -7.82
C TRP A 86 23.82 -18.24 -7.44
N ILE A 87 23.74 -19.00 -6.34
CA ILE A 87 24.81 -19.94 -5.94
C ILE A 87 24.70 -21.31 -6.63
N GLY A 88 23.78 -21.48 -7.58
CA GLY A 88 23.63 -22.68 -8.41
C GLY A 88 22.69 -23.75 -7.83
N VAL A 89 21.93 -23.45 -6.77
CA VAL A 89 20.93 -24.38 -6.22
C VAL A 89 19.63 -24.20 -7.00
N THR A 90 19.31 -25.17 -7.87
CA THR A 90 18.10 -25.12 -8.72
C THR A 90 17.03 -26.15 -8.30
N GLU A 91 17.46 -27.27 -7.69
CA GLU A 91 16.55 -28.31 -7.21
C GLU A 91 15.78 -27.86 -5.97
N GLY A 92 14.48 -28.12 -5.93
CA GLY A 92 13.63 -27.81 -4.78
C GLY A 92 13.20 -26.34 -4.61
N LEU A 93 13.73 -25.40 -5.40
CA LEU A 93 13.34 -23.98 -5.35
C LEU A 93 11.82 -23.76 -5.52
N ARG A 94 11.17 -24.64 -6.29
CA ARG A 94 9.72 -24.61 -6.51
C ARG A 94 8.92 -24.65 -5.21
N VAL A 95 9.39 -25.40 -4.20
CA VAL A 95 8.70 -25.50 -2.89
C VAL A 95 8.69 -24.14 -2.19
N PHE A 96 9.81 -23.43 -2.19
CA PHE A 96 9.89 -22.09 -1.60
C PHE A 96 9.02 -21.07 -2.33
N LEU A 97 8.94 -21.15 -3.67
CA LEU A 97 8.04 -20.30 -4.45
C LEU A 97 6.56 -20.58 -4.15
N ILE A 98 6.18 -21.86 -3.99
CA ILE A 98 4.81 -22.23 -3.56
C ILE A 98 4.51 -21.65 -2.18
N LEU A 99 5.41 -21.82 -1.20
CA LEU A 99 5.25 -21.29 0.14
C LEU A 99 5.13 -19.75 0.14
N ALA A 100 5.96 -19.08 -0.66
CA ALA A 100 5.89 -17.63 -0.83
C ALA A 100 4.55 -17.19 -1.44
N GLY A 101 4.06 -17.90 -2.46
CA GLY A 101 2.75 -17.65 -3.06
C GLY A 101 1.59 -17.88 -2.09
N VAL A 102 1.65 -18.94 -1.28
CA VAL A 102 0.66 -19.21 -0.21
C VAL A 102 0.66 -18.10 0.84
N LEU A 103 1.83 -17.60 1.25
CA LEU A 103 1.92 -16.43 2.14
C LEU A 103 1.35 -15.17 1.48
N GLY A 104 1.61 -14.97 0.18
CA GLY A 104 1.00 -13.90 -0.62
C GLY A 104 -0.53 -13.96 -0.64
N LEU A 105 -1.10 -15.15 -0.84
CA LEU A 105 -2.55 -15.37 -0.74
C LEU A 105 -3.08 -15.14 0.67
N GLY A 106 -2.35 -15.59 1.70
CA GLY A 106 -2.68 -15.33 3.10
C GLY A 106 -2.74 -13.84 3.41
N HIS A 107 -1.78 -13.05 2.90
CA HIS A 107 -1.79 -11.59 2.96
C HIS A 107 -3.07 -11.03 2.36
N TRP A 108 -3.45 -11.47 1.16
CA TRP A 108 -4.65 -10.99 0.48
C TRP A 108 -5.94 -11.29 1.24
N LEU A 109 -6.11 -12.52 1.70
CA LEU A 109 -7.30 -12.92 2.46
C LEU A 109 -7.42 -12.12 3.77
N THR A 110 -6.31 -11.99 4.50
CA THR A 110 -6.28 -11.25 5.78
C THR A 110 -6.52 -9.75 5.56
N SER A 111 -5.89 -9.16 4.54
CA SER A 111 -6.07 -7.75 4.19
C SER A 111 -7.49 -7.45 3.69
N ALA A 112 -8.10 -8.34 2.90
CA ALA A 112 -9.47 -8.18 2.41
C ALA A 112 -10.48 -8.10 3.57
N VAL A 113 -10.37 -8.97 4.58
CA VAL A 113 -11.19 -8.90 5.80
C VAL A 113 -10.93 -7.58 6.54
N GLY A 114 -9.66 -7.17 6.65
CA GLY A 114 -9.30 -5.87 7.22
C GLY A 114 -9.94 -4.68 6.50
N LEU A 115 -9.95 -4.69 5.16
CA LEU A 115 -10.61 -3.66 4.35
C LEU A 115 -12.13 -3.65 4.53
N GLY A 116 -12.76 -4.81 4.72
CA GLY A 116 -14.17 -4.90 5.09
C GLY A 116 -14.50 -4.17 6.39
N PHE A 117 -13.69 -4.39 7.44
CA PHE A 117 -13.82 -3.63 8.68
C PHE A 117 -13.52 -2.14 8.49
N MET A 118 -12.58 -1.79 7.62
CA MET A 118 -12.23 -0.40 7.31
C MET A 118 -13.41 0.38 6.70
N ILE A 119 -14.17 -0.22 5.78
CA ILE A 119 -15.38 0.38 5.20
C ILE A 119 -16.44 0.66 6.26
N SER A 120 -16.53 -0.20 7.28
CA SER A 120 -17.48 -0.04 8.39
C SER A 120 -17.02 0.96 9.48
N GLY A 121 -15.86 1.59 9.29
CA GLY A 121 -15.25 2.53 10.21
C GLY A 121 -15.81 3.95 10.15
N PRO A 122 -15.03 4.97 10.55
CA PRO A 122 -15.44 6.36 10.55
C PRO A 122 -15.89 6.85 9.17
N ARG A 123 -17.03 7.54 9.13
CA ARG A 123 -17.65 8.01 7.87
C ARG A 123 -17.32 9.45 7.50
N ASP A 124 -16.81 10.23 8.46
CA ASP A 124 -16.57 11.66 8.26
C ASP A 124 -15.33 11.94 7.42
N ARG A 125 -15.20 13.20 6.96
CA ARG A 125 -14.00 13.75 6.29
C ARG A 125 -13.51 12.92 5.09
N GLY A 126 -14.42 12.26 4.38
CA GLY A 126 -14.11 11.44 3.21
C GLY A 126 -13.49 10.08 3.51
N ALA A 127 -13.39 9.67 4.78
CA ALA A 127 -12.80 8.39 5.18
C ALA A 127 -13.55 7.18 4.59
N LEU A 128 -14.88 7.23 4.52
CA LEU A 128 -15.69 6.18 3.89
C LEU A 128 -15.37 6.04 2.39
N GLY A 129 -15.36 7.17 1.66
CA GLY A 129 -15.07 7.16 0.23
C GLY A 129 -13.68 6.62 -0.10
N LEU A 130 -12.67 7.02 0.69
CA LEU A 130 -11.30 6.50 0.55
C LEU A 130 -11.19 5.00 0.91
N SER A 131 -11.92 4.53 1.92
CA SER A 131 -11.95 3.11 2.29
C SER A 131 -12.57 2.26 1.17
N ILE A 132 -13.68 2.73 0.58
CA ILE A 132 -14.33 2.07 -0.57
C ILE A 132 -13.39 2.07 -1.78
N ALA A 133 -12.76 3.20 -2.09
CA ALA A 133 -11.79 3.29 -3.19
C ALA A 133 -10.60 2.32 -2.99
N THR A 134 -10.06 2.24 -1.76
CA THR A 134 -8.99 1.31 -1.41
C THR A 134 -9.42 -0.14 -1.62
N ALA A 135 -10.63 -0.52 -1.16
CA ALA A 135 -11.16 -1.86 -1.34
C ALA A 135 -11.42 -2.21 -2.81
N ALA A 136 -11.94 -1.28 -3.59
CA ALA A 136 -12.18 -1.47 -5.03
C ALA A 136 -10.86 -1.69 -5.79
N VAL A 137 -9.85 -0.85 -5.55
CA VAL A 137 -8.52 -1.01 -6.17
C VAL A 137 -7.82 -2.29 -5.70
N ALA A 138 -7.95 -2.65 -4.43
CA ALA A 138 -7.44 -3.91 -3.91
C ALA A 138 -8.11 -5.13 -4.58
N SER A 139 -9.42 -5.07 -4.81
CA SER A 139 -10.19 -6.13 -5.47
C SER A 139 -9.80 -6.27 -6.94
N LEU A 140 -9.65 -5.14 -7.64
CA LEU A 140 -9.14 -5.11 -9.02
C LEU A 140 -7.73 -5.73 -9.09
N HIS A 141 -6.83 -5.33 -8.19
CA HIS A 141 -5.48 -5.87 -8.15
C HIS A 141 -5.50 -7.39 -7.90
N LEU A 142 -6.26 -7.88 -6.93
CA LEU A 142 -6.40 -9.33 -6.69
C LEU A 142 -6.93 -10.08 -7.92
N MET A 143 -7.93 -9.53 -8.61
CA MET A 143 -8.45 -10.11 -9.84
C MET A 143 -7.37 -10.22 -10.92
N LEU A 144 -6.55 -9.17 -11.09
CA LEU A 144 -5.42 -9.19 -12.02
C LEU A 144 -4.39 -10.25 -11.62
N LEU A 145 -4.09 -10.41 -10.33
CA LEU A 145 -3.17 -11.46 -9.84
C LEU A 145 -3.69 -12.87 -10.10
N ILE A 146 -5.00 -13.12 -9.95
CA ILE A 146 -5.60 -14.41 -10.28
C ILE A 146 -5.47 -14.69 -11.78
N VAL A 147 -5.77 -13.70 -12.63
CA VAL A 147 -5.62 -13.84 -14.09
C VAL A 147 -4.19 -14.16 -14.46
N ILE A 148 -3.20 -13.44 -13.93
CA ILE A 148 -1.78 -13.70 -14.18
C ILE A 148 -1.41 -15.09 -13.66
N GLY A 149 -1.73 -15.40 -12.40
CA GLY A 149 -1.36 -16.64 -11.72
C GLY A 149 -1.92 -17.92 -12.34
N THR A 150 -3.07 -17.83 -13.02
CA THR A 150 -3.78 -18.99 -13.62
C THR A 150 -3.65 -19.07 -15.14
N SER A 151 -3.17 -18.02 -15.79
CA SER A 151 -3.07 -18.00 -17.24
C SER A 151 -1.86 -18.79 -17.74
N VAL A 152 -2.10 -19.72 -18.65
CA VAL A 152 -1.04 -20.45 -19.38
C VAL A 152 -0.24 -19.50 -20.29
N ARG A 153 -0.80 -18.34 -20.62
CA ARG A 153 -0.19 -17.34 -21.52
C ARG A 153 0.48 -16.17 -20.80
N PHE A 154 0.18 -15.92 -19.54
CA PHE A 154 0.78 -14.82 -18.76
C PHE A 154 1.59 -15.39 -17.59
N GLY A 155 2.53 -16.30 -17.90
CA GLY A 155 3.72 -16.43 -17.05
C GLY A 155 4.41 -15.07 -17.02
N GLY A 156 4.74 -14.55 -15.83
CA GLY A 156 5.30 -13.20 -15.68
C GLY A 156 6.39 -12.90 -16.72
N PHE A 157 6.50 -11.63 -17.12
CA PHE A 157 7.47 -11.19 -18.13
C PHE A 157 8.83 -11.88 -17.94
N GLY A 158 9.21 -12.78 -18.86
CA GLY A 158 10.53 -13.42 -18.89
C GLY A 158 10.62 -14.90 -18.53
N SER A 159 9.53 -15.61 -18.22
CA SER A 159 9.59 -17.08 -18.15
C SER A 159 8.27 -17.74 -18.54
N ALA A 160 8.09 -17.98 -19.84
CA ALA A 160 7.23 -19.06 -20.28
C ALA A 160 7.92 -20.38 -19.91
N THR A 161 7.76 -20.83 -18.67
CA THR A 161 8.07 -22.21 -18.35
C THR A 161 7.13 -23.05 -19.21
N ALA A 162 7.68 -23.94 -20.03
CA ALA A 162 6.93 -24.98 -20.72
C ALA A 162 6.45 -26.01 -19.68
N GLY A 163 5.71 -25.55 -18.67
CA GLY A 163 4.97 -26.36 -17.74
C GLY A 163 3.72 -26.87 -18.43
N HIS A 164 3.29 -28.06 -18.04
CA HIS A 164 2.02 -28.63 -18.48
C HIS A 164 0.90 -27.61 -18.20
N ALA A 165 -0.16 -27.61 -19.01
CA ALA A 165 -1.22 -26.59 -19.06
C ALA A 165 -2.02 -26.32 -17.76
N ALA A 166 -1.54 -26.75 -16.58
CA ALA A 166 -2.15 -26.62 -15.27
C ALA A 166 -1.24 -26.03 -14.17
N ASP A 167 -0.01 -25.60 -14.46
CA ASP A 167 0.89 -25.06 -13.44
C ASP A 167 0.53 -23.61 -13.05
N VAL A 168 0.32 -23.37 -11.75
CA VAL A 168 0.03 -22.05 -11.16
C VAL A 168 1.32 -21.24 -10.96
N HIS A 169 1.33 -19.99 -11.41
CA HIS A 169 2.46 -19.06 -11.18
C HIS A 169 2.41 -18.45 -9.79
N TRP A 170 2.90 -19.19 -8.79
CA TRP A 170 2.81 -18.84 -7.36
C TRP A 170 3.47 -17.50 -6.99
N ASP A 171 4.55 -17.14 -7.67
CA ASP A 171 5.23 -15.85 -7.49
C ASP A 171 4.34 -14.65 -7.81
N SER A 172 3.34 -14.85 -8.67
CA SER A 172 2.43 -13.79 -9.11
C SER A 172 1.51 -13.30 -8.01
N PHE A 173 1.24 -14.09 -6.97
CA PHE A 173 0.40 -13.68 -5.84
C PHE A 173 1.10 -12.78 -4.82
N ILE A 174 2.41 -12.55 -5.00
CA ILE A 174 3.23 -11.81 -4.04
C ILE A 174 3.29 -10.33 -4.41
N THR A 175 3.72 -10.03 -5.64
CA THR A 175 3.86 -8.66 -6.15
C THR A 175 4.08 -8.69 -7.67
N GLN A 176 3.66 -7.63 -8.37
CA GLN A 176 3.99 -7.42 -9.78
C GLN A 176 4.99 -6.27 -9.98
N ALA A 177 5.69 -5.86 -8.92
CA ALA A 177 6.65 -4.75 -8.92
C ALA A 177 7.74 -4.84 -10.02
N ARG A 178 8.09 -6.05 -10.48
CA ARG A 178 9.06 -6.25 -11.58
C ARG A 178 8.51 -5.91 -12.97
N ALA A 179 7.19 -5.86 -13.16
CA ALA A 179 6.58 -5.75 -14.49
C ALA A 179 7.00 -4.50 -15.26
N ILE A 180 7.01 -3.33 -14.61
CA ILE A 180 7.41 -2.07 -15.25
C ILE A 180 8.92 -2.07 -15.58
N PRO A 181 9.84 -2.38 -14.66
CA PRO A 181 11.25 -2.53 -14.99
C PRO A 181 11.52 -3.48 -16.17
N VAL A 182 10.86 -4.65 -16.19
CA VAL A 182 11.07 -5.63 -17.26
C VAL A 182 10.50 -5.14 -18.59
N LEU A 183 9.36 -4.44 -18.59
CA LEU A 183 8.85 -3.77 -19.79
C LEU A 183 9.87 -2.74 -20.32
N LEU A 184 10.48 -1.95 -19.43
CA LEU A 184 11.52 -1.00 -19.83
C LEU A 184 12.76 -1.69 -20.39
N PHE A 185 13.14 -2.88 -19.89
CA PHE A 185 14.25 -3.66 -20.47
C PHE A 185 13.93 -4.06 -21.91
N PHE A 186 12.69 -4.47 -22.15
CA PHE A 186 12.22 -4.81 -23.49
C PHE A 186 12.34 -3.60 -24.45
N GLU A 187 11.82 -2.44 -24.04
CA GLU A 187 11.87 -1.20 -24.83
C GLU A 187 13.31 -0.68 -25.07
N LEU A 188 14.25 -0.96 -24.15
CA LEU A 188 15.67 -0.62 -24.30
C LEU A 188 16.43 -1.56 -25.26
N GLY A 189 15.73 -2.46 -25.96
CA GLY A 189 16.35 -3.35 -26.96
C GLY A 189 16.98 -4.62 -26.38
N ILE A 190 16.62 -5.00 -25.16
CA ILE A 190 17.05 -6.25 -24.50
C ILE A 190 16.06 -7.39 -24.81
N GLY A 191 14.96 -7.11 -25.51
CA GLY A 191 13.92 -8.09 -25.84
C GLY A 191 14.44 -9.37 -26.52
N ASP A 192 15.48 -9.26 -27.35
CA ASP A 192 16.08 -10.42 -28.03
C ASP A 192 16.82 -11.39 -27.09
N LEU A 193 17.34 -10.88 -25.97
CA LEU A 193 18.04 -11.67 -24.94
C LEU A 193 17.06 -12.39 -24.03
N VAL A 194 15.90 -11.77 -23.77
CA VAL A 194 14.83 -12.35 -22.97
C VAL A 194 13.83 -13.05 -23.90
N ARG A 195 14.29 -14.09 -24.59
CA ARG A 195 13.40 -14.97 -25.38
C ARG A 195 12.28 -15.49 -24.46
N GLY A 196 11.04 -15.12 -24.76
CA GLY A 196 9.87 -15.53 -23.97
C GLY A 196 9.05 -14.38 -23.38
N VAL A 197 9.45 -13.11 -23.59
CA VAL A 197 8.49 -12.01 -23.46
C VAL A 197 7.53 -12.09 -24.64
N SER A 198 6.42 -12.81 -24.47
CA SER A 198 5.34 -12.77 -25.45
C SER A 198 4.88 -11.32 -25.58
N ALA A 199 4.98 -10.76 -26.78
CA ALA A 199 4.42 -9.46 -27.08
C ALA A 199 2.97 -9.39 -26.57
N GLY A 200 2.69 -8.51 -25.60
CA GLY A 200 1.33 -7.99 -25.45
C GLY A 200 0.53 -8.27 -24.17
N SER A 201 1.11 -8.68 -23.04
CA SER A 201 0.34 -8.58 -21.78
C SER A 201 0.73 -7.35 -20.98
N LEU A 202 -0.03 -6.27 -21.13
CA LEU A 202 0.01 -5.13 -20.22
C LEU A 202 -0.57 -5.46 -18.83
N VAL A 203 -1.14 -6.67 -18.65
CA VAL A 203 -1.83 -7.07 -17.41
C VAL A 203 -0.92 -7.00 -16.18
N PRO A 204 0.33 -7.51 -16.19
CA PRO A 204 1.24 -7.36 -15.04
C PRO A 204 1.61 -5.91 -14.75
N VAL A 205 1.66 -5.05 -15.78
CA VAL A 205 1.92 -3.63 -15.61
C VAL A 205 0.75 -2.94 -14.91
N PHE A 206 -0.49 -3.24 -15.32
CA PHE A 206 -1.68 -2.76 -14.61
C PHE A 206 -1.77 -3.32 -13.19
N ALA A 207 -1.38 -4.59 -12.96
CA ALA A 207 -1.31 -5.17 -11.62
C ALA A 207 -0.32 -4.40 -10.74
N ASN A 208 0.87 -4.08 -11.24
CA ASN A 208 1.86 -3.25 -10.54
C ASN A 208 1.31 -1.85 -10.21
N LEU A 209 0.71 -1.17 -11.19
CA LEU A 209 0.13 0.17 -10.96
C LEU A 209 -1.02 0.14 -9.94
N THR A 210 -1.87 -0.88 -9.98
CA THR A 210 -2.95 -1.07 -9.01
C THR A 210 -2.42 -1.46 -7.63
N GLU A 211 -1.29 -2.18 -7.54
CA GLU A 211 -0.57 -2.44 -6.29
C GLU A 211 -0.09 -1.14 -5.63
N VAL A 212 0.54 -0.25 -6.40
CA VAL A 212 1.01 1.05 -5.92
C VAL A 212 -0.17 1.94 -5.52
N ALA A 213 -1.20 2.03 -6.36
CA ALA A 213 -2.40 2.82 -6.09
C ALA A 213 -3.12 2.34 -4.82
N ARG A 214 -3.24 1.01 -4.63
CA ARG A 214 -3.78 0.38 -3.42
C ARG A 214 -3.08 0.89 -2.16
N MET A 215 -1.74 0.90 -2.15
CA MET A 215 -0.97 1.31 -0.97
C MET A 215 -1.09 2.81 -0.69
N ILE A 216 -1.09 3.64 -1.73
CA ILE A 216 -1.29 5.10 -1.58
C ILE A 216 -2.69 5.37 -1.02
N LEU A 217 -3.73 4.75 -1.57
CA LEU A 217 -5.11 4.90 -1.09
C LEU A 217 -5.29 4.40 0.34
N PHE A 218 -4.65 3.27 0.70
CA PHE A 218 -4.63 2.78 2.07
C PHE A 218 -4.04 3.83 3.03
N LEU A 219 -2.86 4.38 2.72
CA LEU A 219 -2.21 5.40 3.55
C LEU A 219 -3.03 6.71 3.65
N LEU A 220 -3.70 7.11 2.56
CA LEU A 220 -4.64 8.23 2.57
C LEU A 220 -5.89 7.94 3.40
N THR A 221 -6.37 6.69 3.41
CA THR A 221 -7.46 6.25 4.30
C THR A 221 -7.05 6.35 5.76
N LEU A 222 -5.82 5.92 6.10
CA LEU A 222 -5.27 6.09 7.44
C LEU A 222 -5.22 7.56 7.86
N ARG A 223 -4.77 8.44 6.95
CA ARG A 223 -4.81 9.90 7.17
C ARG A 223 -6.23 10.38 7.45
N ALA A 224 -7.23 9.93 6.68
CA ALA A 224 -8.62 10.34 6.87
C ALA A 224 -9.17 9.89 8.23
N PHE A 225 -8.82 8.69 8.70
CA PHE A 225 -9.13 8.26 10.06
C PHE A 225 -8.51 9.17 11.12
N MET A 226 -7.24 9.55 10.95
CA MET A 226 -6.60 10.48 11.88
C MET A 226 -7.22 11.90 11.86
N LEU A 227 -7.81 12.30 10.74
CA LEU A 227 -8.59 13.53 10.70
C LEU A 227 -9.93 13.39 11.43
N CYS A 228 -10.63 12.26 11.31
CA CYS A 228 -11.87 12.01 12.05
C CYS A 228 -11.64 12.08 13.56
N THR A 229 -10.47 11.61 13.99
CA THR A 229 -10.04 11.67 15.38
C THR A 229 -9.56 13.06 15.81
N ARG A 230 -9.37 14.02 14.89
CA ARG A 230 -8.74 15.33 15.18
C ARG A 230 -7.27 15.23 15.63
N ASP A 231 -6.56 14.15 15.34
CA ASP A 231 -5.11 14.06 15.54
C ASP A 231 -4.38 14.52 14.26
N SER A 232 -4.03 15.82 14.24
CA SER A 232 -3.30 16.43 13.13
C SER A 232 -1.90 15.83 12.93
N ARG A 233 -1.25 15.32 13.99
CA ARG A 233 0.08 14.70 13.89
C ARG A 233 -0.02 13.35 13.18
N GLY A 234 -0.97 12.51 13.57
CA GLY A 234 -1.25 11.25 12.88
C GLY A 234 -1.66 11.45 11.42
N ALA A 235 -2.48 12.47 11.13
CA ALA A 235 -2.86 12.80 9.76
C ALA A 235 -1.67 13.26 8.92
N LYS A 236 -0.76 14.06 9.50
CA LYS A 236 0.49 14.47 8.84
C LYS A 236 1.39 13.25 8.56
N LEU A 237 1.53 12.34 9.52
CA LEU A 237 2.29 11.09 9.33
C LEU A 237 1.73 10.26 8.18
N GLY A 238 0.40 10.07 8.12
CA GLY A 238 -0.25 9.34 7.02
C GLY A 238 -0.02 10.00 5.65
N MET A 239 -0.04 11.33 5.57
CA MET A 239 0.29 12.04 4.32
C MET A 239 1.76 11.88 3.92
N GLN A 240 2.69 12.07 4.87
CA GLN A 240 4.12 11.91 4.63
C GLN A 240 4.45 10.48 4.19
N ALA A 241 3.80 9.48 4.80
CA ALA A 241 3.90 8.09 4.40
C ALA A 241 3.43 7.87 2.96
N ALA A 242 2.27 8.41 2.57
CA ALA A 242 1.75 8.26 1.21
C ALA A 242 2.68 8.87 0.16
N ILE A 243 3.21 10.07 0.42
CA ILE A 243 4.20 10.73 -0.44
C ILE A 243 5.49 9.91 -0.50
N GLY A 244 6.01 9.48 0.66
CA GLY A 244 7.21 8.67 0.74
C GLY A 244 7.09 7.36 -0.03
N TYR A 245 5.93 6.70 0.06
CA TYR A 245 5.65 5.48 -0.71
C TYR A 245 5.63 5.76 -2.22
N GLY A 246 4.99 6.85 -2.66
CA GLY A 246 4.97 7.26 -4.07
C GLY A 246 6.38 7.54 -4.61
N ILE A 247 7.22 8.24 -3.84
CA ILE A 247 8.63 8.49 -4.19
C ILE A 247 9.40 7.17 -4.28
N ALA A 248 9.24 6.27 -3.30
CA ALA A 248 9.93 4.98 -3.29
C ALA A 248 9.52 4.11 -4.48
N ALA A 249 8.23 4.07 -4.82
CA ALA A 249 7.74 3.37 -6.01
C ALA A 249 8.35 3.94 -7.31
N GLY A 250 8.44 5.28 -7.43
CA GLY A 250 9.13 5.94 -8.54
C GLY A 250 10.63 5.60 -8.59
N ALA A 251 11.30 5.54 -7.44
CA ALA A 251 12.70 5.17 -7.34
C ALA A 251 12.95 3.71 -7.81
N LEU A 252 12.02 2.79 -7.56
CA LEU A 252 12.11 1.41 -8.08
C LEU A 252 12.03 1.34 -9.61
N ILE A 253 11.28 2.24 -10.25
CA ILE A 253 11.25 2.33 -11.72
C ILE A 253 12.61 2.82 -12.24
N LEU A 254 13.18 3.86 -11.63
CA LEU A 254 14.51 4.37 -11.98
C LEU A 254 15.60 3.32 -11.75
N LEU A 255 15.49 2.55 -10.66
CA LEU A 255 16.36 1.41 -10.39
C LEU A 255 16.28 0.38 -11.52
N GLY A 256 15.06 0.09 -11.99
CA GLY A 256 14.84 -0.70 -13.21
C GLY A 256 15.67 -0.15 -14.36
N VAL A 257 15.40 1.08 -14.81
CA VAL A 257 16.13 1.71 -15.93
C VAL A 257 17.65 1.59 -15.78
N LEU A 258 18.18 1.87 -14.58
CA LEU A 258 19.61 1.75 -14.31
C LEU A 258 20.14 0.33 -14.56
N PHE A 259 19.48 -0.70 -14.02
CA PHE A 259 19.87 -2.10 -14.25
C PHE A 259 19.68 -2.54 -15.70
N GLY A 260 18.67 -2.00 -16.39
CA GLY A 260 18.50 -2.21 -17.84
C GLY A 260 19.68 -1.67 -18.64
N LEU A 261 20.13 -0.45 -18.33
CA LEU A 261 21.32 0.13 -18.96
C LEU A 261 22.60 -0.66 -18.62
N LEU A 262 22.74 -1.16 -17.40
CA LEU A 262 23.86 -2.04 -17.01
C LEU A 262 23.85 -3.35 -17.80
N LEU A 263 22.68 -3.97 -17.98
CA LEU A 263 22.53 -5.17 -18.82
C LEU A 263 22.90 -4.89 -20.28
N LEU A 264 22.49 -3.73 -20.81
CA LEU A 264 22.86 -3.32 -22.16
C LEU A 264 24.37 -3.07 -22.29
N ALA A 265 25.00 -2.48 -21.28
CA ALA A 265 26.45 -2.25 -21.25
C ALA A 265 27.26 -3.55 -21.09
N ALA A 266 26.70 -4.56 -20.40
CA ALA A 266 27.28 -5.90 -20.29
C ALA A 266 27.17 -6.71 -21.59
N ARG A 267 26.45 -6.21 -22.59
CA ARG A 267 26.32 -6.86 -23.90
C ARG A 267 27.66 -6.73 -24.66
N PRO A 268 28.28 -7.84 -25.09
CA PRO A 268 29.52 -7.79 -25.84
C PRO A 268 29.27 -7.12 -27.19
N ALA A 269 30.15 -6.19 -27.56
CA ALA A 269 30.05 -5.44 -28.79
C ALA A 269 30.18 -6.31 -30.06
N GLN A 270 30.67 -7.56 -29.97
CA GLN A 270 30.76 -8.50 -31.09
C GLN A 270 30.99 -9.93 -30.57
N ALA A 271 30.41 -10.92 -31.26
CA ALA A 271 30.44 -12.34 -30.95
C ALA A 271 31.85 -12.97 -31.07
N GLY A 272 32.74 -12.62 -30.16
CA GLY A 272 34.03 -13.29 -30.00
C GLY A 272 33.91 -14.61 -29.22
N PRO A 273 34.99 -15.42 -29.16
CA PRO A 273 35.06 -16.68 -28.41
C PRO A 273 34.77 -16.58 -26.88
N GLY A 274 34.59 -15.37 -26.35
CA GLY A 274 34.33 -15.09 -24.92
C GLY A 274 32.87 -15.14 -24.47
N GLY A 275 31.97 -15.84 -25.20
CA GLY A 275 30.53 -15.82 -24.91
C GLY A 275 30.12 -16.33 -23.52
N ARG A 276 30.97 -17.12 -22.84
CA ARG A 276 30.69 -17.60 -21.46
C ARG A 276 30.74 -16.48 -20.42
N ASP A 277 31.74 -15.60 -20.51
CA ASP A 277 31.93 -14.52 -19.54
C ASP A 277 30.77 -13.50 -19.61
N THR A 278 30.26 -13.25 -20.82
CA THR A 278 29.06 -12.44 -21.04
C THR A 278 27.83 -13.01 -20.35
N LEU A 279 27.56 -14.31 -20.51
CA LEU A 279 26.37 -14.93 -19.91
C LEU A 279 26.43 -14.88 -18.38
N GLN A 280 27.62 -15.04 -17.81
CA GLN A 280 27.84 -14.91 -16.37
C GLN A 280 27.61 -13.46 -15.89
N ALA A 281 28.08 -12.46 -16.64
CA ALA A 281 27.86 -11.05 -16.31
C ALA A 281 26.36 -10.70 -16.36
N ILE A 282 25.65 -11.10 -17.42
CA ILE A 282 24.20 -10.88 -17.56
C ILE A 282 23.45 -11.54 -16.41
N SER A 283 23.75 -12.82 -16.12
CA SER A 283 23.16 -13.56 -15.00
C SER A 283 23.40 -12.83 -13.68
N THR A 284 24.64 -12.40 -13.41
CA THR A 284 24.99 -11.69 -12.17
C THR A 284 24.20 -10.39 -12.01
N VAL A 285 24.11 -9.58 -13.06
CA VAL A 285 23.35 -8.31 -13.03
C VAL A 285 21.86 -8.56 -12.81
N GLN A 286 21.30 -9.60 -13.43
CA GLN A 286 19.90 -9.97 -13.27
C GLN A 286 19.59 -10.43 -11.83
N HIS A 287 20.40 -11.31 -11.25
CA HIS A 287 20.24 -11.76 -9.86
C HIS A 287 20.33 -10.59 -8.88
N LEU A 288 21.32 -9.72 -9.08
CA LEU A 288 21.49 -8.52 -8.26
C LEU A 288 20.27 -7.59 -8.35
N PHE A 289 19.75 -7.37 -9.56
CA PHE A 289 18.54 -6.57 -9.77
C PHE A 289 17.35 -7.11 -8.97
N PHE A 290 17.06 -8.40 -9.10
CA PHE A 290 15.93 -9.01 -8.39
C PHE A 290 16.11 -8.98 -6.87
N LEU A 291 17.32 -9.26 -6.39
CA LEU A 291 17.62 -9.19 -4.97
C LEU A 291 17.38 -7.78 -4.40
N VAL A 292 17.93 -6.75 -5.04
CA VAL A 292 17.74 -5.36 -4.61
C VAL A 292 16.26 -4.96 -4.69
N LEU A 293 15.56 -5.35 -5.76
CA LEU A 293 14.13 -5.07 -5.93
C LEU A 293 13.30 -5.65 -4.79
N PHE A 294 13.43 -6.95 -4.50
CA PHE A 294 12.64 -7.61 -3.45
C PHE A 294 12.98 -7.13 -2.05
N LEU A 295 14.25 -6.82 -1.76
CA LEU A 295 14.65 -6.23 -0.47
C LEU A 295 14.08 -4.82 -0.30
N ALA A 296 14.11 -4.01 -1.36
CA ALA A 296 13.53 -2.66 -1.32
C ALA A 296 12.01 -2.70 -1.12
N LEU A 297 11.30 -3.61 -1.82
CA LEU A 297 9.87 -3.84 -1.62
C LEU A 297 9.56 -4.33 -0.21
N ALA A 298 10.36 -5.24 0.36
CA ALA A 298 10.20 -5.68 1.73
C ALA A 298 10.38 -4.52 2.72
N GLY A 299 11.37 -3.65 2.49
CA GLY A 299 11.56 -2.42 3.27
C GLY A 299 10.35 -1.48 3.20
N MET A 300 9.79 -1.28 2.00
CA MET A 300 8.56 -0.49 1.81
C MET A 300 7.37 -1.12 2.55
N ALA A 301 7.19 -2.44 2.45
CA ALA A 301 6.13 -3.19 3.12
C ALA A 301 6.24 -3.09 4.65
N VAL A 302 7.46 -3.20 5.20
CA VAL A 302 7.74 -2.96 6.64
C VAL A 302 7.36 -1.53 7.01
N GLY A 303 7.76 -0.54 6.21
CA GLY A 303 7.41 0.87 6.44
C GLY A 303 5.90 1.10 6.57
N VAL A 304 5.11 0.63 5.59
CA VAL A 304 3.64 0.73 5.61
C VAL A 304 3.04 0.02 6.82
N THR A 305 3.55 -1.18 7.15
CA THR A 305 3.10 -1.99 8.28
C THR A 305 3.33 -1.28 9.63
N LEU A 306 4.51 -0.67 9.81
CA LEU A 306 4.85 0.09 11.01
C LEU A 306 4.03 1.38 11.13
N ILE A 307 3.75 2.07 10.02
CA ILE A 307 2.87 3.24 10.00
C ILE A 307 1.44 2.85 10.39
N GLY A 308 0.92 1.73 9.86
CA GLY A 308 -0.37 1.18 10.24
C GLY A 308 -0.46 0.90 11.75
N ARG A 309 0.57 0.26 12.33
CA ARG A 309 0.67 0.03 13.78
C ARG A 309 0.72 1.34 14.58
N ALA A 310 1.52 2.32 14.14
CA ALA A 310 1.63 3.60 14.83
C ALA A 310 0.29 4.36 14.85
N ILE A 311 -0.48 4.29 13.76
CA ILE A 311 -1.81 4.87 13.66
C ILE A 311 -2.82 4.09 14.51
N LYS A 312 -2.78 2.76 14.51
CA LYS A 312 -3.62 1.93 15.39
C LYS A 312 -3.47 2.31 16.86
N ASN A 313 -2.23 2.39 17.36
CA ASN A 313 -1.97 2.76 18.76
C ASN A 313 -2.60 4.12 19.11
N ARG A 314 -2.60 5.09 18.20
CA ARG A 314 -3.21 6.42 18.42
C ARG A 314 -4.75 6.38 18.46
N ILE A 315 -5.37 5.40 17.81
CA ILE A 315 -6.82 5.19 17.86
C ILE A 315 -7.21 4.55 19.19
N ASP A 316 -6.45 3.56 19.67
CA ASP A 316 -6.77 2.80 20.88
C ASP A 316 -6.65 3.61 22.18
N TYR A 317 -5.69 4.54 22.28
CA TYR A 317 -5.44 5.32 23.52
C TYR A 317 -6.31 6.58 23.64
N ARG A 318 -7.55 6.54 23.18
CA ARG A 318 -8.48 7.66 23.34
C ARG A 318 -9.33 7.50 24.60
N PRO A 319 -9.23 8.43 25.56
CA PRO A 319 -10.18 8.53 26.65
C PRO A 319 -11.54 9.08 26.17
#